data_AF-A0A8T3LGX4-F1
#
_entry.id   AF-A0A8T3LGX4-F1
#
_cell.length_a   1.000
_cell.length_b   1.000
_cell.length_c   1.000
_cell.angle_alpha   90.00
_cell.angle_beta   90.00
_cell.angle_gamma   90.00
#
_symmetry.space_group_name_H-M   'P 1'
#
loop_
_entity.id
_entity.type
_entity.pdbx_description
1 polymer ?
#
loop_
_entity_poly.entity_id
_entity_poly.type
_entity_poly.pdbx_seq_one_letter_code
_entity_poly.pdbx_strand_id
1 'polypeptide(L)'
;MMLVQSATFEARIAAENAVGGGMLNAAHGIVPHGGFTDPEYGSVGLTEAAAREHADVVVAQVPYRDLDRAVIDGRTEGFCKLIVSRQTRHVLGAHVVGEQAVEVVQLVAAGMAAGARAEQLAQLELAYPTFTAIVGLAARQLVRELGVVPLAPAWRALAHPRAAEWEQSEA
;
A
#
# COMPACT_ATOMS: atom_id res chain seq x y z
N MET A 1 11.68 -10.80 -13.41
CA MET A 1 12.25 -9.43 -13.51
C MET A 1 13.76 -9.54 -13.32
N MET A 2 14.57 -8.69 -13.96
CA MET A 2 16.02 -8.68 -13.75
C MET A 2 16.37 -7.74 -12.60
N LEU A 3 16.49 -8.27 -11.39
CA LEU A 3 16.68 -7.50 -10.15
C LEU A 3 17.71 -8.18 -9.25
N VAL A 4 18.55 -7.39 -8.56
CA VAL A 4 19.63 -7.91 -7.72
C VAL A 4 19.07 -8.73 -6.55
N GLN A 5 18.01 -8.25 -5.89
CA GLN A 5 17.36 -8.97 -4.80
C GLN A 5 16.75 -10.31 -5.24
N SER A 6 16.24 -10.40 -6.48
CA SER A 6 15.73 -11.66 -7.02
C SER A 6 16.88 -12.63 -7.31
N ALA A 7 17.98 -12.17 -7.91
CA ALA A 7 19.15 -13.00 -8.15
C ALA A 7 19.74 -13.55 -6.84
N THR A 8 19.84 -12.72 -5.79
CA THR A 8 20.29 -13.16 -4.47
C THR A 8 19.36 -14.20 -3.86
N PHE A 9 18.04 -14.01 -3.96
CA PHE A 9 17.06 -14.99 -3.48
C PHE A 9 17.17 -16.32 -4.22
N GLU A 10 17.25 -16.29 -5.55
CA GLU A 10 17.44 -17.48 -6.39
C GLU A 10 18.76 -18.20 -6.09
N ALA A 11 19.85 -17.45 -5.90
CA ALA A 11 21.16 -18.02 -5.56
C ALA A 11 21.12 -18.77 -4.22
N ARG A 12 20.43 -18.22 -3.20
CA ARG A 12 20.22 -18.92 -1.93
C ARG A 12 19.49 -20.24 -2.14
N ILE A 13 18.37 -20.22 -2.87
CA ILE A 13 17.57 -21.42 -3.15
C ILE A 13 18.41 -22.46 -3.92
N ALA A 14 19.19 -22.03 -4.91
CA ALA A 14 20.08 -22.90 -5.66
C ALA A 14 21.15 -23.56 -4.78
N ALA A 15 21.79 -22.78 -3.90
CA ALA A 15 22.78 -23.28 -2.96
C ALA A 15 22.16 -24.28 -1.97
N GLU A 16 21.00 -23.96 -1.39
CA GLU A 16 20.26 -24.86 -0.49
C GLU A 16 19.87 -26.16 -1.21
N ASN A 17 19.41 -26.08 -2.46
CA ASN A 17 19.07 -27.26 -3.26
C ASN A 17 20.28 -28.14 -3.57
N ALA A 18 21.44 -27.54 -3.88
CA ALA A 18 22.66 -28.27 -4.20
C ALA A 18 23.16 -29.13 -3.03
N VAL A 19 22.92 -28.70 -1.79
CA VAL A 19 23.34 -29.42 -0.57
C VAL A 19 22.20 -30.21 0.10
N GLY A 20 20.94 -29.84 -0.16
CA GLY A 20 19.76 -30.30 0.57
C GLY A 20 18.78 -31.18 -0.22
N GLY A 21 19.16 -31.68 -1.39
CA GLY A 21 18.36 -32.65 -2.15
C GLY A 21 17.29 -32.05 -3.08
N GLY A 22 17.37 -30.75 -3.38
CA GLY A 22 16.71 -30.18 -4.57
C GLY A 22 15.19 -30.02 -4.53
N MET A 23 14.58 -29.73 -3.38
CA MET A 23 13.11 -29.62 -3.27
C MET A 23 12.56 -28.19 -3.22
N LEU A 24 13.41 -27.18 -3.08
CA LEU A 24 12.97 -25.80 -2.93
C LEU A 24 12.71 -25.14 -4.29
N ASN A 25 11.62 -24.38 -4.39
CA ASN A 25 11.26 -23.62 -5.59
C ASN A 25 11.39 -22.12 -5.33
N ALA A 26 12.01 -21.40 -6.26
CA ALA A 26 12.08 -19.94 -6.22
C ALA A 26 10.78 -19.33 -6.77
N ALA A 27 9.80 -19.11 -5.89
CA ALA A 27 8.53 -18.47 -6.25
C ALA A 27 8.61 -16.94 -6.03
N HIS A 28 8.41 -16.17 -7.11
CA HIS A 28 8.48 -14.70 -7.09
C HIS A 28 7.10 -14.06 -6.98
N GLY A 29 6.40 -14.30 -5.87
CA GLY A 29 5.06 -13.74 -5.67
C GLY A 29 5.06 -12.24 -5.31
N ILE A 30 5.99 -11.83 -4.44
CA ILE A 30 6.02 -10.47 -3.86
C ILE A 30 7.43 -9.94 -4.02
N VAL A 31 7.65 -9.13 -5.04
CA VAL A 31 8.96 -8.56 -5.36
C VAL A 31 8.80 -7.04 -5.52
N PRO A 32 9.14 -6.25 -4.49
CA PRO A 32 9.18 -4.81 -4.63
C PRO A 32 10.30 -4.42 -5.60
N HIS A 33 10.02 -3.43 -6.44
CA HIS A 33 10.94 -2.92 -7.45
C HIS A 33 10.62 -1.45 -7.75
N GLY A 34 11.52 -0.75 -8.43
CA GLY A 34 11.36 0.67 -8.69
C GLY A 34 12.59 1.27 -9.37
N GLY A 35 12.57 2.60 -9.50
CA GLY A 35 13.66 3.38 -10.05
C GLY A 35 13.94 4.64 -9.22
N PHE A 36 15.20 5.05 -9.23
CA PHE A 36 15.74 6.18 -8.46
C PHE A 36 15.80 7.46 -9.30
N THR A 37 14.77 7.71 -10.10
CA THR A 37 14.58 8.99 -10.81
C THR A 37 14.19 10.10 -9.83
N ASP A 38 14.09 11.34 -10.29
CA ASP A 38 13.50 12.43 -9.51
C ASP A 38 12.19 12.90 -10.17
N PRO A 39 11.01 12.60 -9.57
CA PRO A 39 10.81 11.79 -8.36
C PRO A 39 11.04 10.29 -8.60
N GLU A 40 11.22 9.54 -7.50
CA GLU A 40 11.35 8.08 -7.54
C GLU A 40 10.02 7.42 -7.92
N TYR A 41 10.07 6.15 -8.32
CA TYR A 41 8.88 5.31 -8.39
C TYR A 41 9.16 3.92 -7.82
N GLY A 42 8.17 3.34 -7.14
CA GLY A 42 8.21 2.01 -6.54
C GLY A 42 6.91 1.25 -6.76
N SER A 43 6.99 -0.06 -6.95
CA SER A 43 5.82 -0.92 -7.18
C SER A 43 6.02 -2.31 -6.57
N VAL A 44 4.91 -2.94 -6.17
CA VAL A 44 4.85 -4.34 -5.76
C VAL A 44 3.49 -4.93 -6.10
N GLY A 45 3.45 -6.20 -6.48
CA GLY A 45 2.21 -6.91 -6.75
C GLY A 45 1.57 -6.56 -8.09
N LEU A 46 0.24 -6.64 -8.15
CA LEU A 46 -0.52 -6.44 -9.37
C LEU A 46 -0.68 -4.96 -9.72
N THR A 47 -0.68 -4.67 -11.03
CA THR A 47 -1.23 -3.41 -11.54
C THR A 47 -2.73 -3.38 -11.36
N GLU A 48 -3.36 -2.20 -11.41
CA GLU A 48 -4.82 -2.12 -11.29
C GLU A 48 -5.52 -2.88 -12.42
N ALA A 49 -5.03 -2.76 -13.66
CA ALA A 49 -5.58 -3.48 -14.81
C ALA A 49 -5.52 -5.00 -14.60
N ALA A 50 -4.34 -5.53 -14.22
CA ALA A 50 -4.18 -6.94 -13.93
C ALA A 50 -5.06 -7.37 -12.74
N ALA A 51 -5.15 -6.58 -11.69
CA ALA A 51 -5.97 -6.92 -10.53
C ALA A 51 -7.47 -7.01 -10.88
N ARG A 52 -7.96 -6.11 -11.74
CA ARG A 52 -9.36 -6.10 -12.23
C ARG A 52 -9.70 -7.30 -13.11
N GLU A 53 -8.71 -7.90 -13.77
CA GLU A 53 -8.91 -9.15 -14.54
C GLU A 53 -9.11 -10.37 -13.61
N HIS A 54 -8.60 -10.32 -12.38
CA HIS A 54 -8.59 -11.46 -11.46
C HIS A 54 -9.66 -11.36 -10.35
N ALA A 55 -10.07 -10.15 -9.95
CA ALA A 55 -11.01 -9.94 -8.85
C ALA A 55 -11.75 -8.59 -8.95
N ASP A 56 -12.85 -8.46 -8.20
CA ASP A 56 -13.38 -7.14 -7.85
C ASP A 56 -12.43 -6.45 -6.86
N VAL A 57 -12.05 -5.21 -7.18
CA VAL A 57 -11.02 -4.47 -6.47
C VAL A 57 -11.49 -3.09 -6.04
N VAL A 58 -10.92 -2.64 -4.92
CA VAL A 58 -11.03 -1.28 -4.39
C VAL A 58 -9.66 -0.64 -4.44
N VAL A 59 -9.61 0.62 -4.86
CA VAL A 59 -8.36 1.33 -5.13
C VAL A 59 -8.40 2.68 -4.44
N ALA A 60 -7.41 2.94 -3.58
CA ALA A 60 -7.17 4.29 -3.08
C ALA A 60 -5.91 4.86 -3.71
N GLN A 61 -5.95 6.15 -4.02
CA GLN A 61 -4.80 6.91 -4.48
C GLN A 61 -4.72 8.20 -3.67
N VAL A 62 -3.62 8.38 -2.95
CA VAL A 62 -3.36 9.57 -2.13
C VAL A 62 -2.22 10.34 -2.79
N PRO A 63 -2.41 11.60 -3.19
CA PRO A 63 -1.33 12.41 -3.76
C PRO A 63 -0.34 12.84 -2.66
N TYR A 64 0.94 12.99 -3.01
CA TYR A 64 1.97 13.43 -2.05
C TYR A 64 1.69 14.85 -1.49
N ARG A 65 0.95 15.70 -2.21
CA ARG A 65 0.50 17.00 -1.69
C ARG A 65 -0.42 16.91 -0.46
N ASP A 66 -1.03 15.75 -0.21
CA ASP A 66 -1.87 15.50 0.97
C ASP A 66 -1.07 14.85 2.12
N LEU A 67 0.26 14.69 1.95
CA LEU A 67 1.17 14.14 2.95
C LEU A 67 2.01 15.27 3.58
N ASP A 68 1.82 15.51 4.87
CA ASP A 68 2.49 16.61 5.58
C ASP A 68 4.02 16.58 5.43
N ARG A 69 4.65 15.40 5.49
CA ARG A 69 6.09 15.27 5.31
C ARG A 69 6.56 15.80 3.95
N ALA A 70 5.82 15.46 2.89
CA ALA A 70 6.10 15.91 1.53
C ALA A 70 5.90 17.42 1.38
N VAL A 71 4.91 17.99 2.05
CA VAL A 71 4.69 19.44 2.09
C VAL A 71 5.82 20.16 2.82
N ILE A 72 6.22 19.66 4.01
CA ILE A 72 7.32 20.21 4.81
C ILE A 72 8.63 20.26 4.01
N ASP A 73 8.90 19.19 3.25
CA ASP A 73 10.14 19.08 2.47
C ASP A 73 10.04 19.72 1.07
N GLY A 74 8.88 20.26 0.68
CA GLY A 74 8.66 20.82 -0.66
C GLY A 74 8.65 19.77 -1.80
N ARG A 75 8.43 18.49 -1.47
CA ARG A 75 8.46 17.34 -2.39
C ARG A 75 7.07 16.75 -2.61
N THR A 76 6.15 17.55 -3.14
CA THR A 76 4.71 17.23 -3.22
C THR A 76 4.28 16.48 -4.48
N GLU A 77 5.22 16.21 -5.39
CA GLU A 77 4.96 15.52 -6.66
C GLU A 77 4.71 14.02 -6.44
N GLY A 78 3.73 13.48 -7.18
CA GLY A 78 3.44 12.05 -7.19
C GLY A 78 2.28 11.62 -6.28
N PHE A 79 2.20 10.31 -6.02
CA PHE A 79 1.09 9.66 -5.33
C PHE A 79 1.49 8.30 -4.75
N CYS A 80 0.71 7.80 -3.79
CA CYS A 80 0.68 6.40 -3.39
C CYS A 80 -0.67 5.79 -3.75
N LYS A 81 -0.65 4.66 -4.47
CA LYS A 81 -1.81 3.90 -4.89
C LYS A 81 -1.78 2.52 -4.25
N LEU A 82 -2.86 2.14 -3.57
CA LEU A 82 -3.06 0.80 -3.01
C LEU A 82 -4.23 0.11 -3.69
N ILE A 83 -4.06 -1.16 -4.02
CA ILE A 83 -5.06 -2.00 -4.69
C ILE A 83 -5.40 -3.17 -3.78
N VAL A 84 -6.67 -3.36 -3.48
CA VAL A 84 -7.16 -4.37 -2.54
C VAL A 84 -8.31 -5.15 -3.15
N SER A 85 -8.37 -6.47 -2.90
CA SER A 85 -9.54 -7.29 -3.24
C SER A 85 -10.75 -6.87 -2.40
N ARG A 86 -11.90 -6.58 -3.02
CA ARG A 86 -13.12 -6.26 -2.26
C ARG A 86 -13.56 -7.43 -1.36
N GLN A 87 -13.45 -8.66 -1.88
CA GLN A 87 -13.93 -9.86 -1.20
C GLN A 87 -13.04 -10.24 -0.02
N THR A 88 -11.72 -10.33 -0.22
CA THR A 88 -10.80 -10.83 0.83
C THR A 88 -10.21 -9.72 1.67
N ARG A 89 -10.22 -8.48 1.17
CA ARG A 89 -9.58 -7.29 1.76
C ARG A 89 -8.06 -7.37 1.81
N HIS A 90 -7.46 -8.39 1.20
CA HIS A 90 -6.01 -8.48 1.03
C HIS A 90 -5.49 -7.44 0.05
N VAL A 91 -4.30 -6.93 0.34
CA VAL A 91 -3.56 -6.08 -0.58
C VAL A 91 -3.06 -6.90 -1.76
N LEU A 92 -3.41 -6.46 -2.97
CA LEU A 92 -3.03 -7.12 -4.22
C LEU A 92 -1.84 -6.43 -4.88
N GLY A 93 -1.65 -5.14 -4.63
CA GLY A 93 -0.51 -4.40 -5.13
C GLY A 93 -0.47 -2.95 -4.66
N ALA A 94 0.67 -2.30 -4.88
CA ALA A 94 0.88 -0.89 -4.60
C ALA A 94 1.80 -0.27 -5.65
N HIS A 95 1.57 1.02 -5.90
CA HIS A 95 2.34 1.83 -6.85
C HIS A 95 2.57 3.20 -6.22
N VAL A 96 3.81 3.61 -6.07
CA VAL A 96 4.22 4.85 -5.41
C VAL A 96 5.09 5.63 -6.39
N VAL A 97 4.82 6.91 -6.53
CA VAL A 97 5.66 7.88 -7.24
C VAL A 97 5.85 9.05 -6.29
N GLY A 98 7.08 9.50 -6.07
CA GLY A 98 7.38 10.58 -5.14
C GLY A 98 8.70 10.37 -4.41
N GLU A 99 9.02 11.28 -3.50
CA GLU A 99 10.21 11.20 -2.65
C GLU A 99 10.20 9.89 -1.82
N GLN A 100 11.35 9.21 -1.78
CA GLN A 100 11.55 7.89 -1.16
C GLN A 100 10.55 6.79 -1.58
N ALA A 101 9.98 6.84 -2.80
CA ALA A 101 8.98 5.86 -3.24
C ALA A 101 9.47 4.40 -3.17
N VAL A 102 10.76 4.15 -3.44
CA VAL A 102 11.34 2.80 -3.40
C VAL A 102 11.41 2.25 -1.96
N GLU A 103 11.60 3.12 -0.97
CA GLU A 103 11.56 2.77 0.46
C GLU A 103 10.12 2.60 0.96
N VAL A 104 9.21 3.50 0.56
CA VAL A 104 7.80 3.46 0.97
C VAL A 104 7.12 2.15 0.54
N VAL A 105 7.39 1.68 -0.68
CA VAL A 105 6.76 0.44 -1.19
C VAL A 105 7.19 -0.82 -0.45
N GLN A 106 8.34 -0.79 0.25
CA GLN A 106 8.82 -1.93 1.06
C GLN A 106 7.84 -2.28 2.20
N LEU A 107 7.19 -1.28 2.81
CA LEU A 107 6.18 -1.53 3.85
C LEU A 107 5.00 -2.32 3.28
N VAL A 108 4.57 -1.98 2.06
CA VAL A 108 3.45 -2.69 1.42
C VAL A 108 3.87 -4.11 1.04
N ALA A 109 5.10 -4.29 0.53
CA ALA A 109 5.63 -5.62 0.24
C ALA A 109 5.69 -6.51 1.49
N ALA A 110 6.17 -5.97 2.62
CA ALA A 110 6.17 -6.67 3.90
C ALA A 110 4.75 -7.02 4.37
N GLY A 111 3.80 -6.09 4.23
CA GLY A 111 2.39 -6.32 4.54
C GLY A 111 1.79 -7.43 3.68
N MET A 112 2.04 -7.42 2.37
CA MET A 112 1.59 -8.47 1.45
C MET A 112 2.19 -9.83 1.82
N ALA A 113 3.48 -9.88 2.17
CA ALA A 113 4.16 -11.12 2.57
C ALA A 113 3.58 -11.71 3.87
N ALA A 114 3.09 -10.84 4.75
CA ALA A 114 2.38 -11.22 5.97
C ALA A 114 0.87 -11.53 5.75
N GLY A 115 0.35 -11.43 4.52
CA GLY A 115 -1.07 -11.61 4.22
C GLY A 115 -1.96 -10.50 4.82
N ALA A 116 -1.43 -9.29 4.96
CA ALA A 116 -2.13 -8.19 5.58
C ALA A 116 -3.38 -7.77 4.78
N ARG A 117 -4.46 -7.53 5.51
CA ARG A 117 -5.65 -6.84 5.01
C ARG A 117 -5.49 -5.31 5.12
N ALA A 118 -6.30 -4.57 4.36
CA ALA A 118 -6.30 -3.11 4.37
C ALA A 118 -6.45 -2.51 5.78
N GLU A 119 -7.26 -3.12 6.64
CA GLU A 119 -7.48 -2.67 8.02
C GLU A 119 -6.21 -2.74 8.88
N GLN A 120 -5.38 -3.76 8.66
CA GLN A 120 -4.14 -3.94 9.41
C GLN A 120 -3.15 -2.83 9.03
N LEU A 121 -3.05 -2.49 7.75
CA LEU A 121 -2.24 -1.33 7.32
C LEU A 121 -2.81 -0.01 7.83
N ALA A 122 -4.13 0.15 7.87
CA ALA A 122 -4.78 1.36 8.35
C ALA A 122 -4.57 1.62 9.86
N GLN A 123 -4.35 0.55 10.63
CA GLN A 123 -4.11 0.58 12.08
C GLN A 123 -2.62 0.71 12.45
N LEU A 124 -1.69 0.68 11.49
CA LEU A 124 -0.27 0.86 11.79
C LEU A 124 -0.02 2.25 12.38
N GLU A 125 0.64 2.26 13.54
CA GLU A 125 1.19 3.47 14.17
C GLU A 125 2.51 3.84 13.49
N LEU A 126 2.39 4.43 12.30
CA LEU A 126 3.55 4.89 11.54
C LEU A 126 4.12 6.16 12.18
N ALA A 127 5.46 6.24 12.25
CA ALA A 127 6.14 7.41 12.76
C ALA A 127 5.75 8.67 11.97
N TYR A 128 5.55 9.77 12.69
CA TYR A 128 5.17 11.06 12.13
C TYR A 128 6.26 12.11 12.39
N PRO A 129 6.60 12.98 11.41
CA PRO A 129 6.21 12.93 10.00
C PRO A 129 7.18 12.05 9.18
N THR A 130 6.67 11.08 8.41
CA THR A 130 7.48 10.25 7.48
C THR A 130 6.79 10.09 6.14
N PHE A 131 7.56 9.82 5.07
CA PHE A 131 6.98 9.54 3.74
C PHE A 131 6.13 8.26 3.76
N THR A 132 6.57 7.26 4.51
CA THR A 132 5.86 5.99 4.70
C THR A 132 4.42 6.15 5.22
N ALA A 133 4.13 7.23 5.95
CA ALA A 133 2.79 7.52 6.47
C ALA A 133 1.69 7.59 5.38
N ILE A 134 2.07 7.85 4.13
CA ILE A 134 1.14 7.86 2.99
C ILE A 134 0.44 6.51 2.76
N VAL A 135 1.11 5.39 3.09
CA VAL A 135 0.52 4.05 3.05
C VAL A 135 -0.64 3.96 4.03
N GLY A 136 -0.48 4.52 5.24
CA GLY A 136 -1.54 4.57 6.25
C GLY A 136 -2.72 5.45 5.81
N LEU A 137 -2.46 6.56 5.12
CA LEU A 137 -3.52 7.42 4.56
C LEU A 137 -4.33 6.67 3.49
N ALA A 138 -3.65 6.01 2.54
CA ALA A 138 -4.28 5.23 1.49
C ALA A 138 -5.07 4.04 2.06
N ALA A 139 -4.51 3.34 3.05
CA ALA A 139 -5.18 2.23 3.72
C ALA A 139 -6.45 2.69 4.47
N ARG A 140 -6.40 3.83 5.17
CA ARG A 140 -7.59 4.41 5.83
C ARG A 140 -8.67 4.82 4.83
N GLN A 141 -8.29 5.30 3.64
CA GLN A 141 -9.24 5.59 2.57
C GLN A 141 -9.92 4.31 2.05
N LEU A 142 -9.15 3.25 1.77
CA LEU A 142 -9.68 1.93 1.38
C LEU A 142 -10.66 1.38 2.41
N VAL A 143 -10.30 1.45 3.69
CA VAL A 143 -11.12 0.94 4.79
C VAL A 143 -12.45 1.68 4.93
N ARG A 144 -12.48 2.98 4.64
CA ARG A 144 -13.73 3.76 4.54
C ARG A 144 -14.57 3.31 3.35
N GLU A 145 -13.96 3.17 2.18
CA GLU A 145 -14.66 2.75 0.96
C GLU A 145 -15.20 1.31 1.02
N LEU A 146 -14.49 0.43 1.73
CA LEU A 146 -14.93 -0.94 2.02
C LEU A 146 -16.01 -1.02 3.11
N GLY A 147 -16.29 0.07 3.84
CA GLY A 147 -17.26 0.08 4.95
C GLY A 147 -16.80 -0.73 6.18
N VAL A 148 -15.51 -1.04 6.28
CA VAL A 148 -14.93 -1.89 7.34
C VAL A 148 -14.15 -1.08 8.38
N VAL A 149 -14.47 0.21 8.50
CA VAL A 149 -13.80 1.12 9.43
C VAL A 149 -13.72 0.51 10.83
N PRO A 150 -12.52 0.33 11.42
CA PRO A 150 -12.34 -0.31 12.72
C PRO A 150 -12.70 0.63 13.88
N LEU A 151 -13.80 1.38 13.75
CA LEU A 151 -14.39 2.16 14.82
C LEU A 151 -15.38 1.29 15.59
N ALA A 152 -15.42 1.48 16.92
CA ALA A 152 -16.44 0.86 17.75
C ALA A 152 -17.84 1.32 17.29
N PRO A 153 -18.89 0.51 17.46
CA PRO A 153 -20.24 0.83 16.98
C PRO A 153 -20.75 2.20 17.42
N ALA A 154 -20.45 2.61 18.65
CA ALA A 154 -20.80 3.93 19.18
C ALA A 154 -20.20 5.10 18.37
N TRP A 155 -18.95 4.96 17.92
CA TRP A 155 -18.29 5.96 17.09
C TRP A 155 -18.82 5.94 15.65
N ARG A 156 -19.18 4.77 15.11
CA ARG A 156 -19.81 4.68 13.79
C ARG A 156 -21.16 5.41 13.74
N ALA A 157 -21.95 5.32 14.82
CA ALA A 157 -23.24 6.01 14.93
C ALA A 157 -23.09 7.55 14.92
N LEU A 158 -21.95 8.07 15.41
CA LEU A 158 -21.62 9.50 15.39
C LEU A 158 -20.99 9.96 14.07
N ALA A 159 -20.45 9.04 13.27
CA ALA A 159 -19.75 9.32 12.01
C ALA A 159 -20.71 9.62 10.84
N HIS A 160 -22.03 9.52 11.03
CA HIS A 160 -22.96 10.21 10.16
C HIS A 160 -22.80 11.71 10.42
N PRO A 161 -22.29 12.52 9.47
CA PRO A 161 -22.45 13.94 9.60
C PRO A 161 -23.96 14.18 9.53
N ARG A 162 -24.60 14.40 10.68
CA ARG A 162 -25.61 15.45 10.67
C ARG A 162 -24.80 16.64 10.18
N ALA A 163 -25.05 17.07 8.94
CA ALA A 163 -24.59 18.36 8.46
C ALA A 163 -24.75 19.30 9.66
N ALA A 164 -23.65 19.94 10.08
CA ALA A 164 -23.71 20.80 11.24
C ALA A 164 -24.88 21.77 11.02
N GLU A 165 -25.66 22.12 12.04
CA GLU A 165 -26.88 22.94 11.85
C GLU A 165 -26.60 24.24 11.04
N TRP A 166 -25.36 24.69 11.04
CA TRP A 166 -24.81 25.85 10.31
C TRP A 166 -24.50 25.59 8.81
N GLU A 167 -24.40 24.34 8.36
CA GLU A 167 -24.34 23.96 6.93
C GLU A 167 -25.75 23.89 6.30
N GLN A 168 -26.82 23.98 7.11
CA GLN A 168 -28.21 24.00 6.63
C GLN A 168 -28.78 25.42 6.43
N SER A 169 -27.96 26.48 6.51
CA SER A 169 -28.46 27.84 6.27
C SER A 169 -28.41 28.23 4.78
N GLU A 170 -29.60 28.52 4.27
CA GLU A 170 -29.96 29.35 3.11
C GLU A 170 -30.03 28.67 1.72
N ALA A 171 -31.22 28.12 1.44
CA ALA A 171 -31.87 28.16 0.13
C ALA A 171 -33.11 29.05 0.22
#